data_AF-A0A0H5G9T3-F1
#
_entry.id   AF-A0A0H5G9T3-F1
#
_cell.length_a   1.000
_cell.length_b   1.000
_cell.length_c   1.000
_cell.angle_alpha   90.00
_cell.angle_beta   90.00
_cell.angle_gamma   90.00
#
_symmetry.space_group_name_H-M   'P 1'
#
loop_
_entity.id
_entity.type
_entity.pdbx_description
1 polymer ?
#
loop_
_entity_poly.entity_id
_entity_poly.type
_entity_poly.pdbx_seq_one_letter_code
_entity_poly.pdbx_strand_id
1 'polypeptide(L)'
;MVGCLVMGLVVERKKGLEKLYAPLFVACGTGFCGSLTTFSSWIHDIFAEFANIDQPALGRFNGFMSGVAITIVTLGLSQASLTVGCHLSSFIPRIHVPPIRPPDRTHLAFAALGPLFWLGAIFLLAFGPHSWRHRATFAIVFGPPGTLLRYYFSRRLNPIYPSLPLGTLAANTLAVLIFAIISLLQRTPGVSSTGCGALQGVLDGFCGSLSTVSTFVVELRALGRRDSYRYFGVSWVLGQAVMVLILGSWVWSGDRGGACSA
;
A
#
# COMPACT_ATOMS: atom_id res chain seq x y z
N MET A 1 -9.94 -1.09 0.17
CA MET A 1 -11.15 -1.70 -0.46
C MET A 1 -11.24 -1.41 -1.95
N VAL A 2 -11.32 -0.14 -2.37
CA VAL A 2 -11.44 0.24 -3.80
C VAL A 2 -10.36 -0.41 -4.68
N GLY A 3 -9.10 -0.41 -4.25
CA GLY A 3 -8.03 -1.09 -4.99
C GLY A 3 -8.25 -2.60 -5.15
N CYS A 4 -8.87 -3.29 -4.18
CA CYS A 4 -9.20 -4.71 -4.31
C CYS A 4 -10.33 -4.95 -5.33
N LEU A 5 -11.34 -4.06 -5.37
CA LEU A 5 -12.40 -4.12 -6.36
C LEU A 5 -11.85 -3.96 -7.79
N VAL A 6 -11.01 -2.96 -8.02
CA VAL A 6 -10.38 -2.75 -9.33
C VAL A 6 -9.41 -3.89 -9.66
N MET A 7 -8.69 -4.42 -8.67
CA MET A 7 -7.82 -5.59 -8.85
C MET A 7 -8.61 -6.81 -9.36
N GLY A 8 -9.83 -7.04 -8.85
CA GLY A 8 -10.68 -8.15 -9.30
C GLY A 8 -11.03 -8.06 -10.79
N LEU A 9 -11.37 -6.86 -11.25
CA LEU A 9 -11.59 -6.57 -12.68
C LEU A 9 -10.34 -6.85 -13.52
N VAL A 10 -9.19 -6.37 -13.06
CA VAL A 10 -7.91 -6.45 -13.78
C VAL A 10 -7.41 -7.89 -13.87
N VAL A 11 -7.54 -8.68 -12.80
CA VAL A 11 -7.10 -10.08 -12.74
C VAL A 11 -7.94 -10.96 -13.68
N GLU A 12 -9.28 -10.84 -13.67
CA GLU A 12 -10.15 -11.61 -14.57
C GLU A 12 -9.89 -11.28 -16.04
N ARG A 13 -9.53 -10.02 -16.34
CA ARG A 13 -9.26 -9.57 -17.71
C ARG A 13 -7.79 -9.62 -18.10
N LYS A 14 -6.92 -10.25 -17.31
CA LYS A 14 -5.46 -10.32 -17.52
C LYS A 14 -5.08 -10.65 -18.96
N LYS A 15 -5.60 -11.75 -19.52
CA LYS A 15 -5.26 -12.20 -20.90
C LYS A 15 -5.63 -11.15 -21.97
N GLY A 16 -6.73 -10.42 -21.76
CA GLY A 16 -7.15 -9.37 -22.69
C GLY A 16 -6.26 -8.13 -22.59
N LEU A 17 -5.94 -7.72 -21.35
CA LEU A 17 -5.07 -6.58 -21.08
C LEU A 17 -3.63 -6.83 -21.58
N GLU A 18 -3.08 -8.02 -21.35
CA GLU A 18 -1.74 -8.39 -21.81
C GLU A 18 -1.65 -8.46 -23.35
N LYS A 19 -2.71 -8.92 -24.02
CA LYS A 19 -2.79 -8.92 -25.49
C LYS A 19 -2.88 -7.52 -26.05
N LEU A 20 -3.63 -6.62 -25.41
CA LEU A 20 -3.76 -5.23 -25.83
C LEU A 20 -2.44 -4.49 -25.63
N TYR A 21 -1.90 -4.51 -24.40
CA TYR A 21 -0.66 -3.84 -24.05
C TYR A 21 -0.13 -4.41 -22.73
N ALA A 22 0.92 -5.24 -22.79
CA ALA A 22 1.46 -5.94 -21.62
C ALA A 22 1.73 -5.05 -20.38
N PRO A 23 2.28 -3.82 -20.51
CA PRO A 23 2.47 -2.92 -19.37
C PRO A 23 1.16 -2.47 -18.69
N LEU A 24 0.02 -2.52 -19.38
CA LEU A 24 -1.27 -2.07 -18.83
C LEU A 24 -1.71 -2.92 -17.64
N PHE A 25 -1.54 -4.24 -17.71
CA PHE A 25 -1.87 -5.12 -16.59
C PHE A 25 -1.04 -4.77 -15.34
N VAL A 26 0.26 -4.52 -15.52
CA VAL A 26 1.17 -4.13 -14.43
C VAL A 26 0.81 -2.73 -13.91
N ALA A 27 0.52 -1.78 -14.79
CA ALA A 27 0.13 -0.42 -14.42
C ALA A 27 -1.17 -0.39 -13.61
N CYS A 28 -2.20 -1.12 -14.05
CA CYS A 28 -3.47 -1.19 -13.33
C CYS A 28 -3.35 -1.98 -12.02
N GLY A 29 -2.73 -3.17 -12.05
CA GLY A 29 -2.65 -4.05 -10.89
C GLY A 29 -1.60 -3.59 -9.88
N THR A 30 -0.33 -3.58 -10.27
CA THR A 30 0.75 -3.20 -9.36
C THR A 30 0.76 -1.69 -9.11
N GLY A 31 0.65 -0.86 -10.15
CA GLY A 31 0.69 0.59 -10.00
C GLY A 31 -0.52 1.16 -9.25
N PHE A 32 -1.67 1.16 -9.91
CA PHE A 32 -2.89 1.82 -9.42
C PHE A 32 -3.54 1.09 -8.25
N CYS A 33 -3.95 -0.17 -8.42
CA CYS A 33 -4.62 -0.92 -7.34
C CYS A 33 -3.72 -1.10 -6.11
N GLY A 34 -2.42 -1.27 -6.35
CA GLY A 34 -1.41 -1.35 -5.30
C GLY A 34 -1.37 -0.09 -4.45
N SER A 35 -1.23 1.08 -5.08
CA SER A 35 -1.12 2.37 -4.39
C SER A 35 -2.42 2.85 -3.73
N LEU A 36 -3.58 2.32 -4.11
CA LEU A 36 -4.86 2.61 -3.46
C LEU A 36 -5.10 1.84 -2.17
N THR A 37 -4.23 0.89 -1.82
CA THR A 37 -4.38 0.06 -0.63
C THR A 37 -3.05 -0.05 0.08
N THR A 38 -3.01 0.30 1.35
CA THR A 38 -1.78 0.31 2.15
C THR A 38 -1.84 -0.78 3.22
N PHE A 39 -0.85 -1.65 3.23
CA PHE A 39 -0.69 -2.66 4.28
C PHE A 39 -0.02 -2.05 5.52
N SER A 40 0.91 -1.11 5.33
CA SER A 40 1.62 -0.48 6.45
C SER A 40 0.70 0.31 7.38
N SER A 41 -0.24 1.09 6.81
CA SER A 41 -1.21 1.84 7.61
C SER A 41 -2.20 0.90 8.28
N TRP A 42 -2.62 -0.18 7.62
CA TRP A 42 -3.50 -1.19 8.23
C TRP A 42 -2.86 -1.85 9.47
N ILE A 43 -1.58 -2.22 9.38
CA ILE A 43 -0.84 -2.77 10.53
C ILE A 43 -0.65 -1.74 11.63
N HIS A 44 -0.40 -0.47 11.28
CA HIS A 44 -0.34 0.64 12.23
C HIS A 44 -1.65 0.79 13.01
N ASP A 45 -2.80 0.80 12.32
CA ASP A 45 -4.11 1.00 12.94
C ASP A 45 -4.43 -0.12 13.95
N ILE A 46 -4.13 -1.38 13.59
CA ILE A 46 -4.28 -2.51 14.52
C ILE A 46 -3.37 -2.33 15.75
N PHE A 47 -2.11 -1.93 15.54
CA PHE A 47 -1.18 -1.71 16.64
C PHE A 47 -1.65 -0.57 17.57
N ALA A 48 -2.16 0.53 17.00
CA ALA A 48 -2.65 1.68 17.75
C ALA A 48 -3.82 1.29 18.67
N GLU A 49 -4.73 0.44 18.19
CA GLU A 49 -5.82 -0.14 18.99
C GLU A 49 -5.28 -1.08 20.09
N PHE A 50 -4.35 -1.97 19.77
CA PHE A 50 -3.75 -2.87 20.77
C PHE A 50 -3.00 -2.10 21.88
N ALA A 51 -2.30 -1.04 21.51
CA ALA A 51 -1.57 -0.18 22.44
C ALA A 51 -2.49 0.84 23.14
N ASN A 52 -3.77 0.95 22.75
CA ASN A 52 -4.73 1.95 23.23
C ASN A 52 -4.18 3.38 23.16
N ILE A 53 -3.54 3.74 22.04
CA ILE A 53 -2.90 5.05 21.86
C ILE A 53 -3.94 6.17 21.91
N ASP A 54 -5.07 5.99 21.20
CA ASP A 54 -6.06 7.06 21.04
C ASP A 54 -7.14 7.07 22.15
N GLN A 55 -7.42 5.92 22.77
CA GLN A 55 -8.52 5.77 23.74
C GLN A 55 -8.12 4.98 25.01
N PRO A 56 -7.17 5.49 25.82
CA PRO A 56 -6.67 4.78 27.01
C PRO A 56 -7.73 4.52 28.10
N ALA A 57 -8.91 5.16 28.01
CA ALA A 57 -10.02 5.02 28.96
C ALA A 57 -10.89 3.77 28.71
N LEU A 58 -10.96 3.27 27.47
CA LEU A 58 -11.62 2.01 27.15
C LEU A 58 -10.62 0.89 27.42
N GLY A 59 -10.81 0.17 28.52
CA GLY A 59 -9.84 -0.80 29.03
C GLY A 59 -9.27 -1.78 27.98
N ARG A 60 -8.09 -2.34 28.27
CA ARG A 60 -7.24 -3.11 27.33
C ARG A 60 -7.93 -4.18 26.48
N PHE A 61 -8.99 -4.80 27.02
CA PHE A 61 -9.78 -5.79 26.28
C PHE A 61 -10.50 -5.19 25.06
N ASN A 62 -11.00 -3.96 25.17
CA ASN A 62 -11.69 -3.28 24.08
C ASN A 62 -10.73 -2.96 22.93
N GLY A 63 -9.54 -2.45 23.23
CA GLY A 63 -8.50 -2.22 22.21
C GLY A 63 -8.06 -3.52 21.51
N PHE A 64 -7.93 -4.62 22.26
CA PHE A 64 -7.68 -5.94 21.66
C PHE A 64 -8.80 -6.38 20.70
N MET A 65 -10.06 -6.31 21.14
CA MET A 65 -11.20 -6.65 20.30
C MET A 65 -11.32 -5.75 19.07
N SER A 66 -10.99 -4.46 19.21
CA SER A 66 -10.97 -3.48 18.13
C SER A 66 -9.91 -3.81 17.08
N GLY A 67 -8.66 -4.08 17.47
CA GLY A 67 -7.62 -4.49 16.53
C GLY A 67 -7.90 -5.82 15.81
N VAL A 68 -8.53 -6.78 16.50
CA VAL A 68 -9.03 -8.02 15.88
C VAL A 68 -10.15 -7.71 14.88
N ALA A 69 -11.09 -6.84 15.24
CA ALA A 69 -12.18 -6.42 14.36
C ALA A 69 -11.64 -5.72 13.10
N ILE A 70 -10.68 -4.79 13.22
CA ILE A 70 -10.02 -4.13 12.07
C ILE A 70 -9.39 -5.18 11.15
N THR A 71 -8.75 -6.21 11.70
CA THR A 71 -8.16 -7.30 10.91
C THR A 71 -9.23 -8.07 10.14
N ILE A 72 -10.28 -8.53 10.82
CA ILE A 72 -11.36 -9.32 10.21
C ILE A 72 -12.11 -8.51 9.15
N VAL A 73 -12.51 -7.28 9.47
CA VAL A 73 -13.26 -6.40 8.57
C VAL A 73 -12.42 -6.06 7.34
N THR A 74 -11.14 -5.70 7.52
CA THR A 74 -10.27 -5.35 6.40
C THR A 74 -10.08 -6.52 5.43
N LEU A 75 -9.83 -7.73 5.94
CA LEU A 75 -9.66 -8.90 5.11
C LEU A 75 -10.97 -9.31 4.43
N GLY A 76 -12.06 -9.39 5.20
CA GLY A 76 -13.38 -9.78 4.71
C GLY A 76 -13.87 -8.83 3.63
N LEU A 77 -13.79 -7.53 3.88
CA LEU A 77 -14.23 -6.52 2.91
C LEU A 77 -13.31 -6.46 1.68
N SER A 78 -12.01 -6.71 1.83
CA SER A 78 -11.09 -6.79 0.69
C SER A 78 -11.39 -8.00 -0.19
N GLN A 79 -11.69 -9.17 0.40
CA GLN A 79 -12.10 -10.37 -0.34
C GLN A 79 -13.45 -10.21 -1.02
N ALA A 80 -14.44 -9.63 -0.32
CA ALA A 80 -15.74 -9.32 -0.90
C ALA A 80 -15.60 -8.32 -2.07
N SER A 81 -14.83 -7.25 -1.88
CA SER A 81 -14.53 -6.25 -2.93
C SER A 81 -13.88 -6.90 -4.15
N LEU A 82 -12.88 -7.77 -3.94
CA LEU A 82 -12.22 -8.51 -5.02
C LEU A 82 -13.23 -9.37 -5.80
N THR A 83 -14.12 -10.06 -5.09
CA THR A 83 -15.14 -10.93 -5.70
C THR A 83 -16.15 -10.12 -6.52
N VAL A 84 -16.62 -8.99 -5.98
CA VAL A 84 -17.48 -8.04 -6.71
C VAL A 84 -16.76 -7.52 -7.96
N GLY A 85 -15.47 -7.20 -7.88
CA GLY A 85 -14.65 -6.83 -9.03
C GLY A 85 -14.60 -7.92 -10.10
N CYS A 86 -14.42 -9.18 -9.70
CA CYS A 86 -14.48 -10.32 -10.63
C CYS A 86 -15.84 -10.41 -11.33
N HIS A 87 -16.95 -10.28 -10.60
CA HIS A 87 -18.31 -10.33 -11.17
C HIS A 87 -18.55 -9.16 -12.12
N LEU A 88 -18.12 -7.95 -11.73
CA LEU A 88 -18.27 -6.75 -12.55
C LEU A 88 -17.52 -6.89 -13.88
N SER A 89 -16.45 -7.70 -13.90
CA SER A 89 -15.69 -7.96 -15.11
C SER A 89 -16.53 -8.60 -16.20
N SER A 90 -17.57 -9.37 -15.86
CA SER A 90 -18.43 -10.06 -16.83
C SER A 90 -19.31 -9.09 -17.64
N PHE A 91 -19.69 -7.96 -17.06
CA PHE A 91 -20.49 -6.92 -17.73
C PHE A 91 -19.69 -6.07 -18.72
N ILE A 92 -18.35 -6.10 -18.66
CA ILE A 92 -17.50 -5.32 -19.56
C ILE A 92 -17.34 -6.09 -20.88
N PRO A 93 -17.78 -5.54 -22.03
CA PRO A 93 -17.62 -6.21 -23.31
C PRO A 93 -16.13 -6.37 -23.66
N ARG A 94 -15.80 -7.39 -24.45
CA ARG A 94 -14.43 -7.56 -24.95
C ARG A 94 -14.09 -6.40 -25.89
N ILE A 95 -13.08 -5.62 -25.54
CA ILE A 95 -12.59 -4.54 -26.39
C ILE A 95 -11.77 -5.17 -27.52
N HIS A 96 -12.21 -4.98 -28.77
CA HIS A 96 -11.49 -5.41 -29.96
C HIS A 96 -10.66 -4.24 -30.49
N VAL A 97 -9.47 -4.08 -29.93
CA VAL A 97 -8.49 -3.06 -30.32
C VAL A 97 -7.22 -3.74 -30.81
N PRO A 98 -6.54 -3.18 -31.82
CA PRO A 98 -5.28 -3.73 -32.30
C PRO A 98 -4.24 -3.73 -31.18
N PRO A 99 -3.42 -4.79 -31.06
CA PRO A 99 -2.42 -4.89 -30.01
C PRO A 99 -1.34 -3.83 -30.20
N ILE A 100 -1.00 -3.12 -29.13
CA ILE A 100 0.11 -2.16 -29.09
C ILE A 100 1.40 -2.96 -28.89
N ARG A 101 2.27 -2.97 -29.91
CA ARG A 101 3.56 -3.67 -29.88
C ARG A 101 4.72 -2.68 -29.82
N PRO A 102 5.63 -2.77 -28.85
CA PRO A 102 6.84 -1.94 -28.86
C PRO A 102 7.77 -2.34 -30.03
N PRO A 103 8.51 -1.39 -30.66
CA PRO A 103 8.44 0.06 -30.47
C PRO A 103 7.34 0.69 -31.34
N ASP A 104 6.25 1.12 -30.71
CA ASP A 104 5.20 1.94 -31.34
C ASP A 104 5.23 3.35 -30.72
N ARG A 105 4.80 4.38 -31.47
CA ARG A 105 4.71 5.76 -30.98
C ARG A 105 3.83 5.86 -29.73
N THR A 106 2.79 5.03 -29.65
CA THR A 106 1.91 4.94 -28.48
C THR A 106 2.64 4.42 -27.25
N HIS A 107 3.50 3.40 -27.39
CA HIS A 107 4.34 2.88 -26.30
C HIS A 107 5.31 3.94 -25.79
N LEU A 108 5.97 4.67 -26.70
CA LEU A 108 6.88 5.75 -26.32
C LEU A 108 6.14 6.89 -25.62
N ALA A 109 4.94 7.24 -26.07
CA ALA A 109 4.11 8.24 -25.41
C ALA A 109 3.75 7.82 -23.98
N PHE A 110 3.30 6.57 -23.76
CA PHE A 110 3.04 6.05 -22.40
C PHE A 110 4.29 6.02 -21.52
N ALA A 111 5.45 5.65 -22.08
CA ALA A 111 6.71 5.65 -21.36
C ALA A 111 7.16 7.06 -20.93
N ALA A 112 6.88 8.09 -21.75
CA ALA A 112 7.19 9.48 -21.44
C ALA A 112 6.19 10.12 -20.45
N LEU A 113 4.90 9.75 -20.52
CA LEU A 113 3.85 10.32 -19.67
C LEU A 113 4.12 10.12 -18.17
N GLY A 114 4.62 8.96 -17.76
CA GLY A 114 4.91 8.67 -16.34
C GLY A 114 5.93 9.67 -15.73
N PRO A 115 7.15 9.78 -16.28
CA PRO A 115 8.13 10.77 -15.86
C PRO A 115 7.61 12.20 -15.94
N LEU A 116 6.85 12.55 -16.99
CA LEU A 116 6.27 13.90 -17.13
C LEU A 116 5.29 14.23 -16.01
N PHE A 117 4.39 13.30 -15.64
CA PHE A 117 3.49 13.50 -14.50
C PHE A 117 4.25 13.59 -13.18
N TRP A 118 5.33 12.83 -13.02
CA TRP A 118 6.14 12.90 -11.81
C TRP A 118 6.92 14.23 -11.71
N LEU A 119 7.49 14.72 -12.82
CA LEU A 119 8.08 16.05 -12.90
C LEU A 119 7.05 17.15 -12.62
N GLY A 120 5.83 16.99 -13.14
CA GLY A 120 4.70 17.87 -12.82
C GLY A 120 4.37 17.88 -11.33
N ALA A 121 4.39 16.73 -10.66
CA ALA A 121 4.20 16.64 -9.21
C ALA A 121 5.31 17.34 -8.41
N ILE A 122 6.57 17.21 -8.85
CA ILE A 122 7.71 17.91 -8.25
C ILE A 122 7.56 19.42 -8.43
N PHE A 123 7.15 19.86 -9.63
CA PHE A 123 6.87 21.27 -9.91
C PHE A 123 5.74 21.80 -9.01
N LEU A 124 4.64 21.07 -8.87
CA LEU A 124 3.54 21.42 -7.97
C LEU A 124 3.97 21.45 -6.50
N LEU A 125 4.87 20.58 -6.07
CA LEU A 125 5.43 20.62 -4.71
C LEU A 125 6.29 21.87 -4.49
N ALA A 126 7.14 22.21 -5.45
CA ALA A 126 8.06 23.34 -5.37
C ALA A 126 7.33 24.70 -5.44
N PHE A 127 6.45 24.88 -6.41
CA PHE A 127 5.85 26.18 -6.75
C PHE A 127 4.37 26.29 -6.38
N GLY A 128 3.70 25.18 -6.04
CA GLY A 128 2.30 25.19 -5.66
C GLY A 128 2.05 25.72 -4.24
N PRO A 129 0.77 25.88 -3.86
CA PRO A 129 0.38 26.38 -2.54
C PRO A 129 0.93 25.53 -1.39
N HIS A 130 1.47 26.19 -0.36
CA HIS A 130 2.01 25.51 0.83
C HIS A 130 0.98 24.62 1.54
N SER A 131 -0.31 24.98 1.49
CA SER A 131 -1.41 24.21 2.08
C SER A 131 -1.62 22.84 1.43
N TRP A 132 -1.16 22.64 0.19
CA TRP A 132 -1.30 21.36 -0.51
C TRP A 132 -0.16 20.39 -0.19
N ARG A 133 0.95 20.89 0.37
CA ARG A 133 2.16 20.09 0.60
C ARG A 133 1.92 18.90 1.49
N HIS A 134 1.39 19.14 2.69
CA HIS A 134 1.08 18.08 3.66
C HIS A 134 -0.10 17.20 3.23
N ARG A 135 -1.03 17.73 2.43
CA ARG A 135 -2.26 16.99 2.05
C ARG A 135 -2.07 16.06 0.86
N ALA A 136 -1.22 16.44 -0.08
CA ALA A 136 -1.17 15.76 -1.38
C ALA A 136 0.20 15.77 -2.04
N THR A 137 0.86 16.93 -2.20
CA THR A 137 1.99 17.01 -3.14
C THR A 137 3.23 16.25 -2.66
N PHE A 138 3.50 16.18 -1.34
CA PHE A 138 4.56 15.28 -0.85
C PHE A 138 4.25 13.82 -1.14
N ALA A 139 3.03 13.35 -0.85
CA ALA A 139 2.63 11.96 -1.08
C ALA A 139 2.71 11.58 -2.58
N ILE A 140 2.26 12.47 -3.47
CA ILE A 140 2.32 12.24 -4.93
C ILE A 140 3.78 12.14 -5.42
N VAL A 141 4.69 12.95 -4.87
CA VAL A 141 6.11 12.89 -5.24
C VAL A 141 6.78 11.62 -4.70
N PHE A 142 6.44 11.20 -3.48
CA PHE A 142 7.05 10.03 -2.83
C PHE A 142 6.45 8.67 -3.25
N GLY A 143 5.27 8.65 -3.88
CA GLY A 143 4.60 7.43 -4.32
C GLY A 143 5.32 6.62 -5.42
N PRO A 144 5.76 7.23 -6.54
CA PRO A 144 6.37 6.47 -7.63
C PRO A 144 7.61 5.64 -7.22
N PRO A 145 8.56 6.15 -6.42
CA PRO A 145 9.66 5.33 -5.89
C PRO A 145 9.19 4.09 -5.12
N GLY A 146 8.17 4.21 -4.26
CA GLY A 146 7.63 3.09 -3.49
C GLY A 146 7.02 2.01 -4.40
N THR A 147 6.24 2.42 -5.39
CA THR A 147 5.64 1.51 -6.38
C THR A 147 6.70 0.78 -7.21
N LEU A 148 7.74 1.49 -7.66
CA LEU A 148 8.82 0.89 -8.45
C LEU A 148 9.61 -0.14 -7.64
N LEU A 149 9.89 0.17 -6.37
CA LEU A 149 10.56 -0.76 -5.47
C LEU A 149 9.71 -2.01 -5.21
N ARG A 150 8.41 -1.86 -4.95
CA ARG A 150 7.48 -3.00 -4.84
C ARG A 150 7.48 -3.84 -6.11
N TYR A 151 7.36 -3.21 -7.28
CA TYR A 151 7.40 -3.93 -8.56
C TYR A 151 8.69 -4.73 -8.72
N TYR A 152 9.84 -4.15 -8.37
CA TYR A 152 11.12 -4.84 -8.42
C TYR A 152 11.15 -6.05 -7.47
N PHE A 153 10.73 -5.89 -6.21
CA PHE A 153 10.64 -6.99 -5.24
C PHE A 153 9.70 -8.09 -5.71
N SER A 154 8.47 -7.77 -6.12
CA SER A 154 7.52 -8.76 -6.61
C SER A 154 8.07 -9.52 -7.81
N ARG A 155 8.71 -8.85 -8.77
CA ARG A 155 9.26 -9.49 -9.97
C ARG A 155 10.45 -10.41 -9.67
N ARG A 156 11.31 -10.04 -8.71
CA ARG A 156 12.54 -10.78 -8.40
C ARG A 156 12.34 -11.89 -7.37
N LEU A 157 11.51 -11.65 -6.35
CA LEU A 157 11.44 -12.49 -5.16
C LEU A 157 10.20 -13.40 -5.12
N ASN A 158 9.04 -12.98 -5.67
CA ASN A 158 7.85 -13.84 -5.67
C ASN A 158 8.06 -15.18 -6.39
N PRO A 159 8.77 -15.26 -7.54
CA PRO A 159 8.99 -16.55 -8.22
C PRO A 159 9.89 -17.52 -7.45
N ILE A 160 10.68 -17.06 -6.47
CA ILE A 160 11.65 -17.90 -5.75
C ILE A 160 10.93 -18.95 -4.89
N TYR A 161 9.86 -18.55 -4.22
CA TYR A 161 9.10 -19.46 -3.36
C TYR A 161 7.59 -19.28 -3.56
N PRO A 162 6.97 -20.02 -4.49
CA PRO A 162 5.58 -19.79 -4.91
C PRO A 162 4.53 -19.95 -3.81
N SER A 163 4.83 -20.70 -2.74
CA SER A 163 3.93 -20.91 -1.60
C SER A 163 4.00 -19.80 -0.54
N LEU A 164 4.87 -18.81 -0.74
CA LEU A 164 5.01 -17.64 0.14
C LEU A 164 5.61 -16.48 -0.69
N PRO A 165 4.78 -15.58 -1.26
CA PRO A 165 5.23 -14.48 -2.12
C PRO A 165 6.20 -13.52 -1.43
N LEU A 166 7.50 -13.82 -1.52
CA LEU A 166 8.56 -13.16 -0.75
C LEU A 166 8.72 -11.68 -1.10
N GLY A 167 8.46 -11.30 -2.34
CA GLY A 167 8.55 -9.92 -2.79
C GLY A 167 7.46 -9.04 -2.19
N THR A 168 6.21 -9.51 -2.20
CA THR A 168 5.09 -8.80 -1.55
C THR A 168 5.29 -8.77 -0.03
N LEU A 169 5.74 -9.87 0.58
CA LEU A 169 6.09 -9.92 2.00
C LEU A 169 7.19 -8.90 2.37
N ALA A 170 8.27 -8.85 1.59
CA ALA A 170 9.39 -7.94 1.81
C ALA A 170 8.96 -6.48 1.63
N ALA A 171 8.19 -6.17 0.59
CA ALA A 171 7.68 -4.82 0.35
C ALA A 171 6.78 -4.33 1.50
N ASN A 172 5.83 -5.17 1.93
CA ASN A 172 4.93 -4.85 3.04
C ASN A 172 5.68 -4.68 4.36
N THR A 173 6.63 -5.57 4.66
CA THR A 173 7.42 -5.51 5.91
C THR A 173 8.34 -4.29 5.93
N LEU A 174 9.03 -4.00 4.82
CA LEU A 174 9.88 -2.82 4.71
C LEU A 174 9.08 -1.52 4.85
N ALA A 175 7.91 -1.46 4.23
CA ALA A 175 7.02 -0.30 4.39
C ALA A 175 6.55 -0.14 5.82
N VAL A 176 6.20 -1.22 6.54
CA VAL A 176 5.84 -1.18 7.97
C VAL A 176 7.01 -0.67 8.82
N LEU A 177 8.24 -1.14 8.55
CA LEU A 177 9.45 -0.69 9.23
C LEU A 177 9.66 0.82 9.05
N ILE A 178 9.61 1.30 7.81
CA ILE A 178 9.79 2.72 7.51
C ILE A 178 8.64 3.52 8.12
N PHE A 179 7.40 3.04 8.01
CA PHE A 179 6.23 3.69 8.60
C PHE A 179 6.43 3.91 10.11
N ALA A 180 6.81 2.86 10.85
CA ALA A 180 7.04 2.94 12.29
C ALA A 180 8.13 3.97 12.66
N ILE A 181 9.25 3.98 11.94
CA ILE A 181 10.35 4.92 12.16
C ILE A 181 9.91 6.36 11.89
N ILE A 182 9.25 6.61 10.76
CA ILE A 182 8.80 7.95 10.37
C ILE A 182 7.72 8.45 11.33
N SER A 183 6.80 7.60 11.77
CA SER A 183 5.82 7.94 12.81
C SER A 183 6.47 8.32 14.14
N LEU A 184 7.60 7.70 14.50
CA LEU A 184 8.37 8.10 15.68
C LEU A 184 9.06 9.46 15.47
N LEU A 185 9.64 9.69 14.29
CA LEU A 185 10.25 10.99 13.95
C LEU A 185 9.23 12.13 14.00
N GLN A 186 7.98 11.90 13.60
CA GLN A 186 6.91 12.88 13.73
C GLN A 186 6.61 13.27 15.19
N ARG A 187 6.94 12.41 16.16
CA ARG A 187 6.75 12.69 17.61
C ARG A 187 7.96 13.34 18.26
N THR A 188 9.03 13.60 17.50
CA THR A 188 10.23 14.24 18.02
C THR A 188 10.02 15.76 18.18
N PRO A 189 10.39 16.36 19.32
CA PRO A 189 10.33 17.82 19.50
C PRO A 189 11.17 18.56 18.44
N GLY A 190 10.67 19.70 17.98
CA GLY A 190 11.42 20.60 17.08
C GLY A 190 11.28 20.31 15.59
N VAL A 191 10.43 19.37 15.18
CA VAL A 191 10.10 19.16 13.76
C VAL A 191 9.27 20.35 13.24
N SER A 192 9.73 21.01 12.18
CA SER A 192 8.98 22.11 11.54
C SER A 192 7.70 21.60 10.86
N SER A 193 6.69 22.46 10.67
CA SER A 193 5.43 22.05 10.00
C SER A 193 5.67 21.51 8.57
N THR A 194 6.60 22.11 7.82
CA THR A 194 6.99 21.59 6.50
C THR A 194 7.71 20.25 6.60
N GLY A 195 8.59 20.06 7.58
CA GLY A 195 9.23 18.78 7.85
C GLY A 195 8.20 17.70 8.22
N CYS A 196 7.21 18.05 9.04
CA CYS A 196 6.12 17.17 9.41
C CYS A 196 5.29 16.73 8.21
N GLY A 197 4.95 17.68 7.32
CA GLY A 197 4.26 17.38 6.07
C GLY A 197 5.08 16.49 5.13
N ALA A 198 6.41 16.65 5.10
CA ALA A 198 7.28 15.77 4.32
C ALA A 198 7.30 14.34 4.89
N LEU A 199 7.42 14.19 6.22
CA LEU A 199 7.31 12.90 6.90
C LEU A 199 5.96 12.24 6.62
N GLN A 200 4.86 13.00 6.69
CA GLN A 200 3.52 12.51 6.36
C GLN A 200 3.45 12.02 4.90
N GLY A 201 4.06 12.75 3.96
CA GLY A 201 4.13 12.31 2.57
C GLY A 201 4.96 11.04 2.35
N VAL A 202 5.95 10.75 3.21
CA VAL A 202 6.65 9.46 3.18
C VAL A 202 5.72 8.33 3.66
N LEU A 203 4.90 8.56 4.67
CA LEU A 203 3.91 7.59 5.15
C LEU A 203 2.84 7.32 4.07
N ASP A 204 2.18 8.37 3.59
CA ASP A 204 1.02 8.26 2.70
C ASP A 204 1.44 7.94 1.25
N GLY A 205 2.56 8.48 0.80
CA GLY A 205 3.10 8.29 -0.55
C GLY A 205 3.98 7.06 -0.65
N PHE A 206 5.18 7.12 -0.07
CA PHE A 206 6.18 6.06 -0.23
C PHE A 206 5.74 4.74 0.41
N CYS A 207 5.42 4.71 1.71
CA CYS A 207 5.03 3.49 2.40
C CYS A 207 3.66 2.97 1.90
N GLY A 208 2.72 3.88 1.63
CA GLY A 208 1.41 3.55 1.07
C GLY A 208 1.48 2.88 -0.30
N SER A 209 2.43 3.25 -1.15
CA SER A 209 2.60 2.68 -2.49
C SER A 209 3.59 1.50 -2.56
N LEU A 210 4.55 1.45 -1.64
CA LEU A 210 5.47 0.32 -1.44
C LEU A 210 4.74 -0.89 -0.86
N SER A 211 3.82 -0.67 0.08
CA SER A 211 2.99 -1.74 0.64
C SER A 211 1.71 -1.94 -0.17
N THR A 212 1.03 -3.08 0.01
CA THR A 212 -0.24 -3.33 -0.67
C THR A 212 -1.10 -4.39 0.01
N VAL A 213 -2.42 -4.13 0.07
CA VAL A 213 -3.43 -5.13 0.46
C VAL A 213 -4.06 -5.78 -0.77
N SER A 214 -4.21 -5.06 -1.89
CA SER A 214 -4.86 -5.60 -3.09
C SER A 214 -4.09 -6.76 -3.73
N THR A 215 -2.76 -6.65 -3.87
CA THR A 215 -1.93 -7.79 -4.33
C THR A 215 -1.91 -8.91 -3.30
N PHE A 216 -1.77 -8.58 -2.02
CA PHE A 216 -1.76 -9.55 -0.92
C PHE A 216 -3.01 -10.42 -0.91
N VAL A 217 -4.20 -9.84 -1.05
CA VAL A 217 -5.47 -10.59 -1.05
C VAL A 217 -5.64 -11.47 -2.29
N VAL A 218 -5.16 -11.02 -3.47
CA VAL A 218 -5.12 -11.85 -4.68
C VAL A 218 -4.21 -13.06 -4.48
N GLU A 219 -3.03 -12.85 -3.89
CA GLU A 219 -2.08 -13.93 -3.59
C GLU A 219 -2.68 -14.91 -2.57
N LEU A 220 -3.31 -14.43 -1.49
CA LEU A 220 -4.01 -15.27 -0.53
C LEU A 220 -5.11 -16.12 -1.17
N ARG A 221 -5.84 -15.58 -2.16
CA ARG A 221 -6.88 -16.30 -2.90
C ARG A 221 -6.30 -17.33 -3.87
N ALA A 222 -5.11 -17.08 -4.42
CA ALA A 222 -4.44 -17.97 -5.37
C ALA A 222 -3.73 -19.16 -4.69
N LEU A 223 -3.32 -19.00 -3.43
CA LEU A 223 -2.63 -20.04 -2.66
C LEU A 223 -3.59 -21.13 -2.17
N GLY A 224 -3.05 -22.35 -1.98
CA GLY A 224 -3.76 -23.42 -1.27
C GLY A 224 -4.05 -23.04 0.17
N ARG A 225 -5.09 -23.63 0.78
CA ARG A 225 -5.59 -23.25 2.11
C ARG A 225 -4.49 -23.11 3.18
N ARG A 226 -3.65 -24.14 3.32
CA ARG A 226 -2.56 -24.15 4.32
C ARG A 226 -1.56 -23.02 4.08
N ASP A 227 -1.13 -22.84 2.84
CA ASP A 227 -0.15 -21.82 2.47
C ASP A 227 -0.72 -20.41 2.56
N SER A 228 -2.00 -20.23 2.25
CA SER A 228 -2.73 -18.97 2.42
C SER A 228 -2.76 -18.53 3.89
N TYR A 229 -3.16 -19.41 4.82
CA TYR A 229 -3.13 -19.10 6.25
C TYR A 229 -1.73 -18.87 6.79
N ARG A 230 -0.74 -19.65 6.34
CA ARG A 230 0.67 -19.45 6.71
C ARG A 230 1.17 -18.10 6.21
N TYR A 231 0.92 -17.76 4.96
CA TYR A 231 1.33 -16.49 4.35
C TYR A 231 0.69 -15.29 5.06
N PHE A 232 -0.61 -15.38 5.33
CA PHE A 232 -1.33 -14.40 6.13
C PHE A 232 -0.70 -14.23 7.51
N GLY A 233 -0.56 -15.33 8.26
CA GLY A 233 -0.03 -15.33 9.62
C GLY A 233 1.39 -14.75 9.70
N VAL A 234 2.29 -15.17 8.81
CA VAL A 234 3.67 -14.64 8.73
C VAL A 234 3.64 -13.14 8.45
N SER A 235 2.86 -12.68 7.46
CA SER A 235 2.82 -11.26 7.09
C SER A 235 2.27 -10.38 8.20
N TRP A 236 1.19 -10.83 8.86
CA TRP A 236 0.54 -10.11 9.94
C TRP A 236 1.41 -10.07 11.20
N VAL A 237 1.94 -11.21 11.64
CA VAL A 237 2.79 -11.30 12.84
C VAL A 237 4.08 -10.51 12.65
N LEU A 238 4.73 -10.62 11.49
CA LEU A 238 5.96 -9.88 11.22
C LEU A 238 5.71 -8.36 11.21
N GLY A 239 4.61 -7.91 10.59
CA GLY A 239 4.22 -6.50 10.62
C GLY A 239 3.95 -5.98 12.03
N GLN A 240 3.16 -6.72 12.83
CA GLN A 240 2.88 -6.36 14.21
C GLN A 240 4.16 -6.37 15.07
N ALA A 241 5.03 -7.36 14.90
CA ALA A 241 6.30 -7.43 15.64
C ALA A 241 7.17 -6.20 15.36
N VAL A 242 7.26 -5.74 14.11
CA VAL A 242 7.99 -4.52 13.76
C VAL A 242 7.39 -3.28 14.44
N MET A 243 6.06 -3.13 14.44
CA MET A 243 5.40 -2.01 15.15
C MET A 243 5.66 -2.05 16.66
N VAL A 244 5.54 -3.23 17.27
CA VAL A 244 5.80 -3.46 18.70
C VAL A 244 7.23 -3.11 19.07
N LEU A 245 8.22 -3.49 18.27
CA LEU A 245 9.63 -3.19 18.56
C LEU A 245 9.93 -1.68 18.49
N ILE A 246 9.32 -0.96 17.55
CA ILE A 246 9.67 0.44 17.27
C ILE A 246 8.74 1.42 17.97
N LEU A 247 7.42 1.33 17.73
CA LEU A 247 6.45 2.20 18.38
C LEU A 247 6.09 1.72 19.78
N GLY A 248 6.10 0.41 20.03
CA GLY A 248 5.86 -0.11 21.38
C GLY A 248 6.93 0.36 22.36
N SER A 249 8.21 0.34 21.98
CA SER A 249 9.29 0.86 22.83
C SER A 249 9.11 2.33 23.20
N TRP A 250 8.59 3.15 22.28
CA TRP A 250 8.18 4.53 22.59
C TRP A 250 6.99 4.58 23.55
N VAL A 251 5.91 3.83 23.30
CA VAL A 251 4.72 3.78 24.19
C VAL A 251 5.10 3.38 25.63
N TRP A 252 6.00 2.42 25.80
CA TRP A 252 6.44 1.97 27.13
C TRP A 252 7.45 2.90 27.81
N SER A 253 8.05 3.84 27.07
CA SER A 253 8.89 4.88 27.68
C SER A 253 8.08 5.87 28.53
N GLY A 254 6.75 5.86 28.39
CA GLY A 254 5.84 6.76 29.11
C GLY A 254 5.65 8.12 28.42
N ASP A 255 6.43 8.40 27.37
CA ASP A 255 6.21 9.55 26.51
C ASP A 255 4.94 9.37 25.67
N ARG A 256 4.06 10.37 25.75
CA ARG A 256 2.81 10.44 24.97
C ARG A 256 2.74 11.71 24.14
N GLY A 257 3.90 12.28 23.80
CA GLY A 257 3.99 13.39 22.86
C GLY A 257 3.16 13.11 21.59
N GLY A 258 2.31 14.06 21.23
CA GLY A 258 1.56 13.99 19.98
C GLY A 258 2.50 14.03 18.78
N ALA A 259 2.04 13.50 17.65
CA ALA A 259 2.72 13.75 16.39
C ALA A 259 2.68 15.26 16.07
N CYS A 260 3.72 15.75 15.42
CA CYS A 260 3.78 17.10 14.88
C CYS A 260 2.57 17.37 13.97
N SER A 261 2.21 18.64 13.84
CA SER A 261 1.17 19.10 12.92
C SER A 261 1.80 19.89 11.77
N ALA A 262 1.37 19.61 10.55
CA ALA A 262 1.83 20.28 9.34
C ALA A 262 0.99 21.50 8.98
#